data_AF-A0A2G6EZJ4-F1
#
_entry.id   AF-A0A2G6EZJ4-F1
#
_cell.length_a   1.000
_cell.length_b   1.000
_cell.length_c   1.000
_cell.angle_alpha   90.00
_cell.angle_beta   90.00
_cell.angle_gamma   90.00
#
_symmetry.space_group_name_H-M   'P 1'
#
loop_
_entity.id
_entity.type
_entity.pdbx_description
1 polymer ?
#
loop_
_entity_poly.entity_id
_entity_poly.type
_entity_poly.pdbx_seq_one_letter_code
_entity_poly.pdbx_strand_id
1 'polypeptide(L)'
;MRKIMEKIILLIFIALSTSIYSEENIKTENIVKENNIAVTKQEVNEKNLEKPARFIVEKITEQSQSIATEIVKEEVKPEPNIEFEILTEYKNLERENLKFDIGLKGFERKFDNFIFIRNNANIRVLPEIKSKKITQVKRNRRLELLEAVQNNKKEIWYKIRLNDGKEGYIYARLANKRNFAYEKAIADIEKLNKFIEVNMEKKEELPVGLEIENVEANVEGIVQNNPEEIIINGVKQEITEKNIEEIKQKIIEETKKEIIKEKKEKEKSITEGIKVLSKYIPLDNSESEKVDSKGNYANQSVTVYTSEARKKHYNLPDGSLLKVIGETAKYYIITSPYYEEKLYYPKYLRRFIKNTNIEDKIKKFIYVSERDQNQITFELDEDNNYIVKLISDVTTGRKSKYGFKTPNGYFLVSIVRPFMKYVDNEPKKKLDEEGNEIIDKDKKPEIIGEAKIAIRFTGGAYLHGLPYKLEPKKTIERRKKSVKALLGTYPRSLKCIRNFDEVVEYQSNWIKYKSQDRYGNKKPEEAVIVIIAK
;
A
#
# COMPACT_ATOMS: atom_id res chain seq x y z
N MET A 1 34.61 -34.00 -5.63
CA MET A 1 34.75 -32.62 -5.09
C MET A 1 35.33 -32.59 -3.67
N ARG A 2 34.69 -33.15 -2.64
CA ARG A 2 35.20 -33.08 -1.24
C ARG A 2 36.63 -33.67 -1.05
N LYS A 3 36.91 -34.85 -1.62
CA LYS A 3 38.25 -35.48 -1.63
C LYS A 3 39.30 -34.72 -2.47
N ILE A 4 38.88 -33.92 -3.44
CA ILE A 4 39.77 -33.11 -4.30
C ILE A 4 40.13 -31.81 -3.58
N MET A 5 39.15 -31.22 -2.90
CA MET A 5 39.33 -30.05 -2.04
C MET A 5 40.23 -30.37 -0.83
N GLU A 6 40.09 -31.56 -0.24
CA GLU A 6 40.99 -32.05 0.82
C GLU A 6 42.44 -32.23 0.33
N LYS A 7 42.64 -32.71 -0.91
CA LYS A 7 43.99 -32.80 -1.52
C LYS A 7 44.58 -31.43 -1.87
N ILE A 8 43.77 -30.47 -2.33
CA ILE A 8 44.20 -29.10 -2.61
C ILE A 8 44.58 -28.37 -1.32
N ILE A 9 43.79 -28.52 -0.25
CA ILE A 9 44.11 -27.94 1.06
C ILE A 9 45.39 -28.55 1.62
N LEU A 10 45.60 -29.86 1.46
CA LEU A 10 46.83 -30.55 1.88
C LEU A 10 48.07 -30.07 1.10
N LEU A 11 47.95 -29.87 -0.21
CA LEU A 11 49.04 -29.35 -1.06
C LEU A 11 49.38 -27.88 -0.74
N ILE A 12 48.37 -27.05 -0.46
CA ILE A 12 48.56 -25.67 -0.01
C ILE A 12 49.21 -25.65 1.39
N PHE A 13 48.85 -26.56 2.28
CA PHE A 13 49.47 -26.70 3.60
C PHE A 13 50.94 -27.12 3.52
N ILE A 14 51.30 -28.02 2.59
CA ILE A 14 52.69 -28.46 2.35
C ILE A 14 53.52 -27.34 1.70
N ALA A 15 52.93 -26.54 0.81
CA ALA A 15 53.59 -25.38 0.22
C ALA A 15 53.80 -24.23 1.25
N LEU A 16 52.85 -24.04 2.17
CA LEU A 16 52.97 -23.05 3.25
C LEU A 16 53.97 -23.49 4.33
N SER A 17 54.02 -24.78 4.68
CA SER A 17 54.98 -25.28 5.67
C SER A 17 56.42 -25.27 5.19
N THR A 18 56.65 -25.38 3.88
CA THR A 18 57.98 -25.26 3.25
C THR A 18 58.43 -23.80 3.07
N SER A 19 57.50 -22.84 3.08
CA SER A 19 57.82 -21.40 3.00
C SER A 19 58.03 -20.72 4.36
N ILE A 20 57.76 -21.39 5.48
CA ILE A 20 57.89 -20.84 6.85
C ILE A 20 59.15 -21.34 7.58
N TYR A 21 59.88 -22.31 7.02
CA TYR A 21 61.12 -22.84 7.61
C TYR A 21 62.38 -22.20 7.01
N SER A 22 62.62 -20.95 7.35
CA SER A 22 63.98 -20.40 7.45
C SER A 22 64.05 -19.44 8.63
N GLU A 23 64.09 -19.99 9.84
CA GLU A 23 64.95 -19.54 10.96
C GLU A 23 64.53 -20.22 12.27
N GLU A 24 65.56 -20.75 12.94
CA GLU A 24 65.66 -21.22 14.32
C GLU A 24 65.00 -22.52 14.81
N ASN A 25 65.86 -23.27 15.51
CA ASN A 25 65.70 -24.56 16.16
C ASN A 25 64.56 -24.58 17.21
N ILE A 26 63.78 -25.67 17.26
CA ILE A 26 63.55 -26.51 18.46
C ILE A 26 62.52 -27.64 18.17
N LYS A 27 62.97 -28.88 18.44
CA LYS A 27 62.29 -30.12 18.88
C LYS A 27 61.06 -30.63 18.10
N THR A 28 61.36 -31.55 17.18
CA THR A 28 60.46 -32.60 16.69
C THR A 28 60.23 -33.67 17.76
N GLU A 29 59.09 -33.63 18.44
CA GLU A 29 58.47 -34.81 19.06
C GLU A 29 57.00 -34.44 19.33
N ASN A 30 56.08 -34.92 18.48
CA ASN A 30 54.64 -35.13 18.73
C ASN A 30 53.70 -34.91 17.51
N ILE A 31 54.06 -35.39 16.31
CA ILE A 31 53.08 -35.54 15.19
C ILE A 31 53.30 -36.88 14.48
N VAL A 32 53.30 -38.00 15.21
CA VAL A 32 53.31 -39.35 14.59
C VAL A 32 52.24 -40.28 15.16
N LYS A 33 51.42 -39.84 16.14
CA LYS A 33 50.47 -40.75 16.80
C LYS A 33 49.04 -40.81 16.26
N GLU A 34 48.65 -40.08 15.21
CA GLU A 34 47.24 -40.12 14.75
C GLU A 34 46.96 -40.68 13.36
N ASN A 35 47.94 -41.05 12.53
CA ASN A 35 47.63 -41.36 11.12
C ASN A 35 47.91 -42.78 10.61
N ASN A 36 48.20 -43.76 11.48
CA ASN A 36 48.17 -45.21 11.14
C ASN A 36 48.63 -45.56 9.69
N ILE A 37 49.86 -45.20 9.32
CA ILE A 37 50.47 -45.69 8.07
C ILE A 37 51.54 -46.69 8.45
N ALA A 38 51.26 -47.97 8.18
CA ALA A 38 52.25 -49.02 8.23
C ALA A 38 53.26 -48.82 7.10
N VAL A 39 54.54 -48.66 7.43
CA VAL A 39 55.64 -48.90 6.47
C VAL A 39 56.64 -49.82 7.16
N THR A 40 56.88 -50.94 6.51
CA THR A 40 57.78 -52.03 6.88
C THR A 40 59.22 -51.55 7.07
N LYS A 41 59.86 -52.07 8.12
CA LYS A 41 61.27 -51.87 8.47
C LYS A 41 62.18 -52.37 7.34
N GLN A 42 63.07 -51.51 6.86
CA GLN A 42 64.40 -51.94 6.42
C GLN A 42 65.41 -50.80 6.57
N GLU A 43 66.26 -51.02 7.58
CA GLU A 43 67.59 -50.50 7.89
C GLU A 43 68.12 -49.27 7.13
N VAL A 44 68.22 -48.17 7.87
CA VAL A 44 69.18 -47.09 7.59
C VAL A 44 70.51 -47.53 8.20
N ASN A 45 71.56 -47.67 7.38
CA ASN A 45 72.93 -47.67 7.87
C ASN A 45 73.60 -46.38 7.43
N GLU A 46 74.13 -45.64 8.41
CA GLU A 46 74.81 -44.37 8.24
C GLU A 46 76.07 -44.54 7.39
N LYS A 47 76.17 -43.80 6.28
CA LYS A 47 77.39 -43.12 5.82
C LYS A 47 77.16 -42.38 4.49
N ASN A 48 77.22 -41.06 4.56
CA ASN A 48 77.67 -40.11 3.55
C ASN A 48 76.94 -39.98 2.19
N LEU A 49 76.79 -38.69 1.82
CA LEU A 49 76.67 -38.08 0.48
C LEU A 49 75.25 -37.87 -0.07
N GLU A 50 74.73 -36.65 0.12
CA GLU A 50 74.11 -35.66 -0.80
C GLU A 50 73.39 -36.07 -2.11
N LYS A 51 73.26 -37.34 -2.48
CA LYS A 51 72.59 -37.80 -3.71
C LYS A 51 71.15 -38.33 -3.57
N PRO A 52 70.60 -38.75 -2.40
CA PRO A 52 69.22 -39.25 -2.36
C PRO A 52 68.16 -38.14 -2.45
N ALA A 53 68.50 -36.90 -2.05
CA ALA A 53 67.55 -35.78 -2.10
C ALA A 53 67.23 -35.33 -3.54
N ARG A 54 68.22 -35.28 -4.44
CA ARG A 54 67.98 -34.92 -5.86
C ARG A 54 67.13 -35.96 -6.58
N PHE A 55 67.34 -37.24 -6.31
CA PHE A 55 66.59 -38.33 -6.96
C PHE A 55 65.11 -38.37 -6.51
N ILE A 56 64.85 -38.04 -5.23
CA ILE A 56 63.48 -37.93 -4.71
C ILE A 56 62.79 -36.67 -5.27
N VAL A 57 63.50 -35.55 -5.37
CA VAL A 57 62.97 -34.30 -5.95
C VAL A 57 62.68 -34.44 -7.44
N GLU A 58 63.56 -35.07 -8.24
CA GLU A 58 63.31 -35.32 -9.67
C GLU A 58 62.08 -36.21 -9.88
N LYS A 59 61.94 -37.30 -9.12
CA LYS A 59 60.76 -38.19 -9.21
C LYS A 59 59.45 -37.49 -8.82
N ILE A 60 59.49 -36.62 -7.81
CA ILE A 60 58.34 -35.82 -7.39
C ILE A 60 58.02 -34.76 -8.45
N THR A 61 59.04 -34.18 -9.11
CA THR A 61 58.86 -33.17 -10.16
C THR A 61 58.30 -33.79 -11.44
N GLU A 62 58.78 -34.97 -11.84
CA GLU A 62 58.25 -35.74 -12.98
C GLU A 62 56.82 -36.21 -12.75
N GLN A 63 56.49 -36.71 -11.54
CA GLN A 63 55.09 -37.04 -11.19
C GLN A 63 54.20 -35.80 -11.12
N SER A 64 54.71 -34.67 -10.63
CA SER A 64 53.96 -33.41 -10.61
C SER A 64 53.71 -32.87 -12.02
N GLN A 65 54.68 -33.02 -12.93
CA GLN A 65 54.55 -32.65 -14.34
C GLN A 65 53.64 -33.63 -15.10
N SER A 66 53.68 -34.94 -14.83
CA SER A 66 52.77 -35.91 -15.46
C SER A 66 51.34 -35.68 -14.99
N ILE A 67 51.11 -35.43 -13.69
CA ILE A 67 49.81 -35.08 -13.12
C ILE A 67 49.33 -33.73 -13.68
N ALA A 68 50.21 -32.74 -13.82
CA ALA A 68 49.86 -31.47 -14.47
C ALA A 68 49.49 -31.66 -15.95
N THR A 69 50.18 -32.56 -16.67
CA THR A 69 49.89 -32.85 -18.09
C THR A 69 48.60 -33.67 -18.25
N GLU A 70 48.26 -34.51 -17.27
CA GLU A 70 47.01 -35.27 -17.21
C GLU A 70 45.83 -34.36 -16.81
N ILE A 71 46.05 -33.37 -15.94
CA ILE A 71 45.10 -32.28 -15.60
C ILE A 71 44.85 -31.35 -16.81
N VAL A 72 45.87 -31.13 -17.66
CA VAL A 72 45.73 -30.32 -18.89
C VAL A 72 45.01 -31.08 -20.01
N LYS A 73 44.87 -32.42 -19.91
CA LYS A 73 44.17 -33.27 -20.90
C LYS A 73 42.74 -33.67 -20.51
N GLU A 74 42.30 -33.43 -19.29
CA GLU A 74 40.86 -33.33 -19.03
C GLU A 74 40.37 -32.01 -19.61
N GLU A 75 39.73 -32.09 -20.80
CA GLU A 75 38.96 -30.98 -21.35
C GLU A 75 38.07 -30.37 -20.26
N VAL A 76 38.47 -29.21 -19.73
CA VAL A 76 37.53 -28.23 -19.21
C VAL A 76 36.68 -27.87 -20.43
N LYS A 77 35.57 -28.60 -20.61
CA LYS A 77 34.53 -28.17 -21.54
C LYS A 77 34.27 -26.71 -21.20
N PRO A 78 34.45 -25.77 -22.15
CA PRO A 78 34.17 -24.39 -21.86
C PRO A 78 32.75 -24.34 -21.29
N GLU A 79 32.58 -23.69 -20.12
CA GLU A 79 31.24 -23.33 -19.69
C GLU A 79 30.59 -22.68 -20.92
N PRO A 80 29.41 -23.16 -21.36
CA PRO A 80 28.82 -22.65 -22.59
C PRO A 80 28.75 -21.15 -22.44
N ASN A 81 29.40 -20.43 -23.37
CA ASN A 81 29.31 -18.99 -23.47
C ASN A 81 27.87 -18.68 -23.90
N ILE A 82 26.95 -18.71 -22.94
CA ILE A 82 25.55 -18.40 -23.19
C ILE A 82 25.49 -16.88 -23.22
N GLU A 83 25.55 -16.35 -24.44
CA GLU A 83 25.20 -14.96 -24.69
C GLU A 83 23.75 -14.75 -24.21
N PHE A 84 23.58 -13.82 -23.27
CA PHE A 84 22.30 -13.25 -22.91
C PHE A 84 22.50 -11.77 -22.67
N GLU A 85 21.49 -10.98 -23.00
CA GLU A 85 21.52 -9.53 -22.86
C GLU A 85 20.90 -9.14 -21.51
N ILE A 86 21.55 -8.25 -20.77
CA ILE A 86 20.98 -7.63 -19.59
C ILE A 86 20.06 -6.49 -20.05
N LEU A 87 18.75 -6.65 -19.83
CA LEU A 87 17.76 -5.64 -20.19
C LEU A 87 17.62 -4.56 -19.12
N THR A 88 17.75 -4.94 -17.85
CA THR A 88 17.54 -4.03 -16.73
C THR A 88 18.26 -4.53 -15.49
N GLU A 89 19.00 -3.65 -14.84
CA GLU A 89 19.50 -3.84 -13.47
C GLU A 89 18.54 -3.19 -12.47
N TYR A 90 18.26 -3.89 -11.37
CA TYR A 90 17.41 -3.41 -10.30
C TYR A 90 18.24 -3.09 -9.07
N LYS A 91 18.27 -1.83 -8.69
CA LYS A 91 18.93 -1.33 -7.48
C LYS A 91 17.89 -0.82 -6.49
N ASN A 92 18.29 -0.71 -5.24
CA ASN A 92 17.53 0.01 -4.23
C ASN A 92 17.57 1.51 -4.56
N LEU A 93 16.44 2.19 -4.39
CA LEU A 93 16.32 3.63 -4.61
C LEU A 93 17.10 4.39 -3.53
N GLU A 94 18.07 5.18 -3.94
CA GLU A 94 18.78 6.09 -3.06
C GLU A 94 18.43 7.53 -3.47
N ARG A 95 17.87 8.31 -2.53
CA ARG A 95 17.47 9.71 -2.73
C ARG A 95 17.74 10.46 -1.43
N GLU A 96 18.35 11.64 -1.51
CA GLU A 96 18.80 12.42 -0.35
C GLU A 96 17.67 12.73 0.65
N ASN A 97 16.50 13.11 0.13
CA ASN A 97 15.32 13.42 0.95
C ASN A 97 14.40 12.21 1.19
N LEU A 98 14.86 10.97 0.95
CA LEU A 98 14.15 9.74 1.30
C LEU A 98 14.90 9.02 2.43
N LYS A 99 14.33 9.01 3.63
CA LYS A 99 14.94 8.41 4.81
C LYS A 99 14.12 7.22 5.29
N PHE A 100 14.77 6.24 5.89
CA PHE A 100 14.11 5.05 6.43
C PHE A 100 14.26 5.01 7.95
N ASP A 101 13.15 5.17 8.65
CA ASP A 101 13.07 5.06 10.11
C ASP A 101 11.88 4.16 10.46
N ILE A 102 12.09 2.86 10.21
CA ILE A 102 11.08 1.81 10.32
C ILE A 102 10.74 1.57 11.79
N GLY A 103 9.54 1.96 12.20
CA GLY A 103 9.11 1.87 13.60
C GLY A 103 8.62 0.48 14.03
N LEU A 104 8.61 -0.52 13.13
CA LEU A 104 8.15 -1.87 13.43
C LEU A 104 9.21 -2.92 13.07
N LYS A 105 9.75 -3.59 14.10
CA LYS A 105 10.75 -4.64 13.96
C LYS A 105 10.26 -5.79 13.07
N GLY A 106 11.12 -6.27 12.19
CA GLY A 106 10.84 -7.35 11.23
C GLY A 106 10.27 -6.86 9.89
N PHE A 107 10.02 -5.56 9.76
CA PHE A 107 9.52 -4.90 8.54
C PHE A 107 10.57 -3.95 7.94
N GLU A 108 11.84 -4.16 8.23
CA GLU A 108 12.94 -3.34 7.72
C GLU A 108 13.09 -3.49 6.19
N ARG A 109 13.55 -2.41 5.54
CA ARG A 109 13.88 -2.42 4.11
C ARG A 109 15.01 -3.42 3.86
N LYS A 110 14.74 -4.43 3.03
CA LYS A 110 15.74 -5.40 2.57
C LYS A 110 16.13 -5.15 1.12
N PHE A 111 15.12 -4.99 0.28
CA PHE A 111 15.25 -4.71 -1.14
C PHE A 111 13.95 -4.05 -1.63
N ASP A 112 14.07 -3.26 -2.68
CA ASP A 112 12.93 -2.54 -3.26
C ASP A 112 12.24 -3.36 -4.34
N ASN A 113 13.03 -4.07 -5.14
CA ASN A 113 12.58 -4.83 -6.29
C ASN A 113 12.60 -6.32 -5.98
N PHE A 114 11.52 -7.00 -6.33
CA PHE A 114 11.39 -8.41 -6.04
C PHE A 114 10.49 -9.12 -7.02
N ILE A 115 10.59 -10.44 -7.02
CA ILE A 115 9.64 -11.30 -7.69
C ILE A 115 8.75 -12.03 -6.70
N PHE A 116 7.49 -12.17 -7.07
CA PHE A 116 6.54 -13.04 -6.39
C PHE A 116 6.33 -14.32 -7.19
N ILE A 117 6.68 -15.47 -6.62
CA ILE A 117 6.63 -16.77 -7.28
C ILE A 117 5.18 -17.22 -7.45
N ARG A 118 4.70 -17.33 -8.70
CA ARG A 118 3.32 -17.75 -9.02
C ARG A 118 3.15 -19.26 -8.87
N ASN A 119 4.09 -20.00 -9.44
CA ASN A 119 4.10 -21.46 -9.52
C ASN A 119 5.44 -21.97 -9.01
N ASN A 120 5.47 -23.22 -8.50
CA ASN A 120 6.74 -23.84 -8.12
C ASN A 120 7.72 -23.77 -9.31
N ALA A 121 8.91 -23.27 -9.08
CA ALA A 121 9.85 -22.94 -10.14
C ALA A 121 11.25 -23.46 -9.82
N ASN A 122 11.94 -23.96 -10.83
CA ASN A 122 13.34 -24.30 -10.72
C ASN A 122 14.18 -23.04 -10.89
N ILE A 123 15.15 -22.85 -9.99
CA ILE A 123 16.17 -21.82 -10.09
C ILE A 123 17.39 -22.47 -10.75
N ARG A 124 17.99 -21.78 -11.71
CA ARG A 124 19.02 -22.32 -12.59
C ARG A 124 20.27 -21.45 -12.61
N VAL A 125 21.41 -22.05 -12.95
CA VAL A 125 22.70 -21.34 -13.04
C VAL A 125 22.70 -20.33 -14.18
N LEU A 126 22.11 -20.65 -15.34
CA LEU A 126 22.00 -19.79 -16.52
C LEU A 126 20.53 -19.59 -16.92
N PRO A 127 20.19 -18.51 -17.67
CA PRO A 127 18.82 -18.17 -18.09
C PRO A 127 18.30 -19.07 -19.23
N GLU A 128 18.30 -20.38 -19.01
CA GLU A 128 17.80 -21.37 -19.93
C GLU A 128 17.26 -22.62 -19.22
N ILE A 129 16.30 -23.31 -19.83
CA ILE A 129 15.65 -24.48 -19.23
C ILE A 129 16.61 -25.68 -19.10
N LYS A 130 17.63 -25.78 -19.97
CA LYS A 130 18.57 -26.91 -19.95
C LYS A 130 19.68 -26.76 -18.90
N SER A 131 19.96 -25.53 -18.45
CA SER A 131 20.96 -25.25 -17.42
C SER A 131 20.72 -26.04 -16.14
N LYS A 132 21.83 -26.39 -15.48
CA LYS A 132 21.85 -27.02 -14.15
C LYS A 132 20.90 -26.30 -13.19
N LYS A 133 20.10 -27.09 -12.48
CA LYS A 133 19.19 -26.63 -11.42
C LYS A 133 19.99 -26.40 -10.15
N ILE A 134 19.86 -25.20 -9.57
CA ILE A 134 20.38 -24.86 -8.24
C ILE A 134 19.43 -25.41 -7.17
N THR A 135 18.15 -25.06 -7.27
CA THR A 135 17.11 -25.47 -6.32
C THR A 135 15.71 -25.34 -6.92
N GLN A 136 14.68 -25.66 -6.15
CA GLN A 136 13.29 -25.39 -6.49
C GLN A 136 12.62 -24.53 -5.42
N VAL A 137 12.03 -23.42 -5.85
CA VAL A 137 11.28 -22.53 -4.97
C VAL A 137 9.79 -22.83 -5.07
N LYS A 138 9.11 -22.84 -3.92
CA LYS A 138 7.66 -23.03 -3.86
C LYS A 138 6.93 -21.73 -4.24
N ARG A 139 5.69 -21.85 -4.71
CA ARG A 139 4.78 -20.72 -4.94
C ARG A 139 4.58 -19.87 -3.67
N ASN A 140 4.13 -18.64 -3.86
CA ASN A 140 3.86 -17.65 -2.80
C ASN A 140 5.10 -17.27 -1.97
N ARG A 141 6.27 -17.26 -2.62
CA ARG A 141 7.52 -16.76 -2.04
C ARG A 141 7.91 -15.45 -2.70
N ARG A 142 8.55 -14.58 -1.93
CA ARG A 142 9.18 -13.35 -2.38
C ARG A 142 10.69 -13.53 -2.40
N LEU A 143 11.34 -13.11 -3.48
CA LEU A 143 12.79 -13.17 -3.66
C LEU A 143 13.28 -11.85 -4.27
N GLU A 144 14.44 -11.38 -3.83
CA GLU A 144 15.07 -10.17 -4.36
C GLU A 144 15.31 -10.31 -5.86
N LEU A 145 14.98 -9.26 -6.62
CA LEU A 145 15.19 -9.19 -8.05
C LEU A 145 16.43 -8.35 -8.33
N LEU A 146 17.41 -8.91 -9.03
CA LEU A 146 18.68 -8.26 -9.35
C LEU A 146 18.69 -7.76 -10.80
N GLU A 147 18.31 -8.61 -11.75
CA GLU A 147 18.36 -8.29 -13.19
C GLU A 147 17.17 -8.90 -13.93
N ALA A 148 16.77 -8.25 -15.02
CA ALA A 148 16.00 -8.87 -16.09
C ALA A 148 16.92 -9.08 -17.29
N VAL A 149 16.94 -10.30 -17.82
CA VAL A 149 17.81 -10.69 -18.93
C VAL A 149 17.01 -11.34 -20.04
N GLN A 150 17.51 -11.23 -21.28
CA GLN A 150 16.96 -11.91 -22.44
C GLN A 150 17.98 -12.90 -22.99
N ASN A 151 17.59 -14.17 -23.10
CA ASN A 151 18.44 -15.18 -23.72
C ASN A 151 18.35 -15.14 -25.26
N ASN A 152 19.21 -15.89 -25.95
CA ASN A 152 19.22 -16.01 -27.42
C ASN A 152 17.89 -16.47 -28.05
N LYS A 153 16.98 -17.05 -27.27
CA LYS A 153 15.63 -17.44 -27.71
C LYS A 153 14.60 -16.32 -27.53
N LYS A 154 15.06 -15.11 -27.20
CA LYS A 154 14.23 -13.95 -26.85
C LYS A 154 13.34 -14.16 -25.63
N GLU A 155 13.64 -15.15 -24.79
CA GLU A 155 12.90 -15.41 -23.55
C GLU A 155 13.43 -14.54 -22.42
N ILE A 156 12.52 -13.98 -21.61
CA ILE A 156 12.87 -13.13 -20.47
C ILE A 156 13.08 -13.98 -19.21
N TRP A 157 14.22 -13.79 -18.55
CA TRP A 157 14.56 -14.42 -17.29
C TRP A 157 14.88 -13.36 -16.23
N TYR A 158 14.62 -13.70 -14.97
CA TYR A 158 14.99 -12.87 -13.85
C TYR A 158 16.16 -13.48 -13.11
N LYS A 159 17.21 -12.71 -12.87
CA LYS A 159 18.26 -13.04 -11.92
C LYS A 159 17.80 -12.62 -10.53
N ILE A 160 17.88 -13.54 -9.57
CA ILE A 160 17.34 -13.36 -8.24
C ILE A 160 18.32 -13.81 -7.18
N ARG A 161 18.21 -13.21 -5.99
CA ARG A 161 18.94 -13.67 -4.79
C ARG A 161 18.04 -14.52 -3.91
N LEU A 162 18.56 -15.69 -3.54
CA LEU A 162 17.93 -16.62 -2.61
C LEU A 162 18.24 -16.23 -1.16
N ASN A 163 17.46 -16.76 -0.22
CA ASN A 163 17.62 -16.47 1.20
C ASN A 163 18.97 -16.94 1.77
N ASP A 164 19.64 -17.89 1.11
CA ASP A 164 20.99 -18.36 1.47
C ASP A 164 22.11 -17.54 0.79
N GLY A 165 21.76 -16.41 0.17
CA GLY A 165 22.67 -15.51 -0.52
C GLY A 165 23.03 -15.93 -1.95
N LYS A 166 22.70 -17.15 -2.37
CA LYS A 166 23.01 -17.62 -3.73
C LYS A 166 22.16 -16.90 -4.77
N GLU A 167 22.75 -16.70 -5.93
CA GLU A 167 22.07 -16.11 -7.07
C GLU A 167 21.73 -17.18 -8.11
N GLY A 168 20.68 -16.91 -8.89
CA GLY A 168 20.32 -17.76 -10.01
C GLY A 168 19.19 -17.17 -10.84
N TYR A 169 18.82 -17.90 -11.89
CA TYR A 169 17.84 -17.46 -12.87
C TYR A 169 16.54 -18.22 -12.75
N ILE A 170 15.43 -17.49 -12.91
CA ILE A 170 14.07 -18.02 -13.00
C ILE A 170 13.38 -17.46 -14.24
N TYR A 171 12.63 -18.31 -14.92
CA TYR A 171 11.89 -17.90 -16.10
C TYR A 171 10.80 -16.88 -15.71
N ALA A 172 10.79 -15.69 -16.31
CA ALA A 172 9.93 -14.57 -15.90
C ALA A 172 8.44 -14.94 -15.86
N ARG A 173 7.96 -15.79 -16.78
CA ARG A 173 6.56 -16.26 -16.80
C ARG A 173 6.09 -16.99 -15.53
N LEU A 174 7.03 -17.47 -14.70
CA LEU A 174 6.72 -18.19 -13.45
C LEU A 174 6.61 -17.26 -12.24
N ALA A 175 6.88 -15.97 -12.41
CA ALA A 175 6.86 -14.99 -11.35
C ALA A 175 6.21 -13.67 -11.78
N ASN A 176 5.77 -12.86 -10.81
CA ASN A 176 5.37 -11.48 -11.07
C ASN A 176 6.45 -10.55 -10.53
N LYS A 177 6.99 -9.65 -11.36
CA LYS A 177 7.85 -8.56 -10.90
C LYS A 177 7.03 -7.57 -10.08
N ARG A 178 7.58 -7.14 -8.96
CA ARG A 178 6.98 -6.17 -8.04
C ARG A 178 8.03 -5.26 -7.43
N ASN A 179 7.57 -4.16 -6.87
CA ASN A 179 8.43 -3.28 -6.09
C ASN A 179 7.66 -2.49 -5.03
N PHE A 180 8.39 -1.95 -4.05
CA PHE A 180 7.92 -0.82 -3.26
C PHE A 180 8.08 0.45 -4.12
N ALA A 181 6.96 1.09 -4.47
CA ALA A 181 6.92 2.16 -5.46
C ALA A 181 7.18 3.54 -4.84
N TYR A 182 8.34 3.73 -4.19
CA TYR A 182 8.67 4.97 -3.47
C TYR A 182 8.56 6.22 -4.33
N GLU A 183 9.15 6.22 -5.53
CA GLU A 183 9.12 7.40 -6.43
C GLU A 183 7.68 7.79 -6.79
N LYS A 184 6.86 6.79 -7.14
CA LYS A 184 5.45 7.03 -7.45
C LYS A 184 4.67 7.54 -6.24
N ALA A 185 4.93 6.97 -5.07
CA ALA A 185 4.30 7.41 -3.83
C ALA A 185 4.65 8.86 -3.50
N ILE A 186 5.93 9.21 -3.63
CA ILE A 186 6.42 10.59 -3.45
C ILE A 186 5.75 11.54 -4.45
N ALA A 187 5.70 11.18 -5.74
CA ALA A 187 5.05 11.99 -6.75
C ALA A 187 3.55 12.21 -6.48
N ASP A 188 2.84 11.18 -5.98
CA ASP A 188 1.43 11.31 -5.58
C ASP A 188 1.26 12.21 -4.34
N ILE A 189 2.20 12.13 -3.38
CA ILE A 189 2.24 13.01 -2.19
C ILE A 189 2.51 14.47 -2.61
N GLU A 190 3.52 14.70 -3.44
CA GLU A 190 3.88 16.03 -3.97
C GLU A 190 2.69 16.63 -4.74
N LYS A 191 2.04 15.84 -5.60
CA LYS A 191 0.85 16.26 -6.35
C LYS A 191 -0.27 16.72 -5.41
N LEU A 192 -0.52 15.94 -4.35
CA LEU A 192 -1.54 16.26 -3.36
C LEU A 192 -1.19 17.52 -2.55
N ASN A 193 0.02 17.64 -2.01
CA ASN A 193 0.40 18.82 -1.23
C ASN A 193 0.45 20.09 -2.08
N LYS A 194 0.88 20.00 -3.34
CA LYS A 194 0.77 21.10 -4.30
C LYS A 194 -0.69 21.53 -4.52
N PHE A 195 -1.62 20.57 -4.59
CA PHE A 195 -3.05 20.89 -4.64
C PHE A 195 -3.52 21.63 -3.39
N ILE A 196 -3.06 21.24 -2.20
CA ILE A 196 -3.39 21.91 -0.94
C ILE A 196 -2.87 23.36 -0.94
N GLU A 197 -1.59 23.55 -1.23
CA GLU A 197 -0.92 24.87 -1.28
C GLU A 197 -1.64 25.84 -2.22
N VAL A 198 -1.84 25.44 -3.50
CA VAL A 198 -2.47 26.30 -4.53
C VAL A 198 -3.90 26.72 -4.17
N ASN A 199 -4.64 25.88 -3.43
CA ASN A 199 -6.04 26.14 -3.10
C ASN A 199 -6.25 26.78 -1.71
N MET A 200 -5.15 27.06 -0.99
CA MET A 200 -5.13 27.91 0.20
C MET A 200 -4.91 29.39 -0.15
N GLU A 201 -4.08 29.67 -1.16
CA GLU A 201 -3.72 31.04 -1.55
C GLU A 201 -4.86 31.82 -2.24
N LYS A 202 -5.81 31.12 -2.88
CA LYS A 202 -6.92 31.75 -3.61
C LYS A 202 -8.15 32.02 -2.73
N LYS A 203 -8.28 33.26 -2.25
CA LYS A 203 -9.57 33.86 -1.83
C LYS A 203 -10.16 34.64 -3.02
N GLU A 204 -10.84 33.95 -3.95
CA GLU A 204 -11.61 34.65 -5.00
C GLU A 204 -13.03 34.96 -4.50
N GLU A 205 -13.49 36.18 -4.76
CA GLU A 205 -14.83 36.67 -4.45
C GLU A 205 -15.88 36.01 -5.36
N LEU A 206 -17.00 35.61 -4.76
CA LEU A 206 -18.07 34.85 -5.44
C LEU A 206 -18.98 35.78 -6.26
N PRO A 207 -19.24 35.48 -7.55
CA PRO A 207 -20.34 36.09 -8.29
C PRO A 207 -21.67 35.46 -7.86
N VAL A 208 -22.58 36.30 -7.36
CA VAL A 208 -23.89 35.90 -6.85
C VAL A 208 -24.93 36.00 -7.97
N GLY A 209 -25.48 34.86 -8.40
CA GLY A 209 -26.70 34.79 -9.21
C GLY A 209 -27.89 34.40 -8.33
N LEU A 210 -28.93 35.22 -8.27
CA LEU A 210 -30.09 35.06 -7.38
C LEU A 210 -31.40 34.94 -8.16
N GLU A 211 -32.15 33.86 -7.92
CA GLU A 211 -33.60 33.81 -8.09
C GLU A 211 -34.23 33.76 -6.68
N ILE A 212 -35.17 34.69 -6.42
CA ILE A 212 -35.89 34.84 -5.16
C ILE A 212 -37.38 34.70 -5.48
N GLU A 213 -37.90 33.47 -5.42
CA GLU A 213 -39.35 33.24 -5.45
C GLU A 213 -39.86 32.88 -4.05
N ASN A 214 -41.05 33.37 -3.70
CA ASN A 214 -41.85 33.06 -2.50
C ASN A 214 -41.60 33.80 -1.17
N VAL A 215 -41.07 35.03 -1.16
CA VAL A 215 -41.02 35.87 0.08
C VAL A 215 -42.34 36.60 0.33
N GLU A 216 -43.04 37.02 -0.72
CA GLU A 216 -44.21 37.92 -0.63
C GLU A 216 -45.43 37.28 0.05
N ALA A 217 -45.76 36.01 -0.27
CA ALA A 217 -46.91 35.30 0.30
C ALA A 217 -46.80 35.04 1.82
N ASN A 218 -45.58 34.96 2.37
CA ASN A 218 -45.38 34.72 3.81
C ASN A 218 -45.50 36.01 4.64
N VAL A 219 -45.23 37.17 4.05
CA VAL A 219 -45.35 38.47 4.74
C VAL A 219 -46.82 38.88 4.87
N GLU A 220 -47.67 38.54 3.90
CA GLU A 220 -49.12 38.76 4.00
C GLU A 220 -49.75 38.10 5.23
N GLY A 221 -49.34 36.88 5.57
CA GLY A 221 -49.84 36.16 6.75
C GLY A 221 -49.35 36.69 8.11
N ILE A 222 -48.22 37.40 8.14
CA ILE A 222 -47.65 37.97 9.39
C ILE A 222 -48.37 39.27 9.76
N VAL A 223 -48.66 40.12 8.77
CA VAL A 223 -49.32 41.41 8.98
C VAL A 223 -50.81 41.24 9.33
N GLN A 224 -51.47 40.18 8.83
CA GLN A 224 -52.87 39.88 9.19
C GLN A 224 -53.08 39.42 10.64
N ASN A 225 -52.04 38.98 11.35
CA ASN A 225 -52.15 38.39 12.69
C ASN A 225 -51.67 39.29 13.84
N ASN A 226 -51.12 40.48 13.57
CA ASN A 226 -50.67 41.45 14.58
C ASN A 226 -51.05 42.89 14.16
N PRO A 227 -52.18 43.43 14.63
CA PRO A 227 -52.75 44.67 14.06
C PRO A 227 -52.24 45.99 14.65
N GLU A 228 -51.47 46.01 15.75
CA GLU A 228 -51.17 47.26 16.48
C GLU A 228 -49.68 47.69 16.48
N GLU A 229 -48.72 46.77 16.66
CA GLU A 229 -47.28 47.07 16.64
C GLU A 229 -46.45 45.92 16.03
N ILE A 230 -45.37 46.26 15.31
CA ILE A 230 -44.36 45.30 14.84
C ILE A 230 -42.93 45.82 15.08
N ILE A 231 -41.99 44.92 15.37
CA ILE A 231 -40.58 45.25 15.53
C ILE A 231 -39.83 44.88 14.25
N ILE A 232 -39.16 45.85 13.65
CA ILE A 232 -38.36 45.72 12.43
C ILE A 232 -36.95 46.22 12.77
N ASN A 233 -35.92 45.37 12.63
CA ASN A 233 -34.54 45.71 13.01
C ASN A 233 -34.36 46.29 14.43
N GLY A 234 -35.17 45.83 15.40
CA GLY A 234 -35.11 46.30 16.79
C GLY A 234 -35.80 47.65 17.04
N VAL A 235 -36.47 48.22 16.03
CA VAL A 235 -37.26 49.45 16.12
C VAL A 235 -38.75 49.10 16.12
N LYS A 236 -39.51 49.62 17.09
CA LYS A 236 -40.96 49.50 17.12
C LYS A 236 -41.60 50.40 16.05
N GLN A 237 -42.54 49.84 15.29
CA GLN A 237 -43.38 50.58 14.35
C GLN A 237 -44.86 50.32 14.65
N GLU A 238 -45.63 51.40 14.71
CA GLU A 238 -47.07 51.39 14.92
C GLU A 238 -47.77 51.18 13.57
N ILE A 239 -48.73 50.25 13.51
CA ILE A 239 -49.41 49.86 12.28
C ILE A 239 -50.69 50.69 12.13
N THR A 240 -50.83 51.38 11.00
CA THR A 240 -52.01 52.15 10.64
C THR A 240 -52.43 51.84 9.20
N GLU A 241 -53.69 52.08 8.86
CA GLU A 241 -54.20 51.87 7.48
C GLU A 241 -53.40 52.64 6.43
N LYS A 242 -52.74 53.75 6.81
CA LYS A 242 -51.96 54.61 5.91
C LYS A 242 -50.53 54.11 5.67
N ASN A 243 -49.94 53.36 6.61
CA ASN A 243 -48.53 52.94 6.54
C ASN A 243 -48.33 51.42 6.36
N ILE A 244 -49.40 50.63 6.44
CA ILE A 244 -49.34 49.16 6.39
C ILE A 244 -48.62 48.62 5.15
N GLU A 245 -48.80 49.26 3.99
CA GLU A 245 -48.17 48.82 2.74
C GLU A 245 -46.68 49.17 2.70
N GLU A 246 -46.28 50.31 3.28
CA GLU A 246 -44.87 50.69 3.43
C GLU A 246 -44.14 49.75 4.41
N ILE A 247 -44.81 49.38 5.50
CA ILE A 247 -44.31 48.44 6.50
C ILE A 247 -44.09 47.04 5.88
N LYS A 248 -45.05 46.55 5.09
CA LYS A 248 -44.89 45.28 4.34
C LYS A 248 -43.68 45.29 3.43
N GLN A 249 -43.49 46.37 2.67
CA GLN A 249 -42.33 46.49 1.76
C GLN A 249 -41.00 46.47 2.53
N LYS A 250 -40.90 47.16 3.67
CA LYS A 250 -39.71 47.13 4.53
C LYS A 250 -39.41 45.72 5.05
N ILE A 251 -40.43 45.00 5.52
CA ILE A 251 -40.28 43.60 6.01
C ILE A 251 -39.80 42.70 4.87
N ILE A 252 -40.37 42.82 3.67
CA ILE A 252 -39.95 42.06 2.49
C ILE A 252 -38.48 42.35 2.15
N GLU A 253 -38.07 43.62 2.11
CA GLU A 253 -36.69 44.01 1.82
C GLU A 253 -35.69 43.48 2.84
N GLU A 254 -36.01 43.59 4.13
CA GLU A 254 -35.14 43.09 5.21
C GLU A 254 -35.03 41.57 5.19
N THR A 255 -36.15 40.87 5.03
CA THR A 255 -36.18 39.41 4.91
C THR A 255 -35.37 38.95 3.68
N LYS A 256 -35.50 39.65 2.55
CA LYS A 256 -34.67 39.40 1.35
C LYS A 256 -33.18 39.60 1.68
N LYS A 257 -32.80 40.67 2.40
CA LYS A 257 -31.40 40.92 2.81
C LYS A 257 -30.84 39.83 3.73
N GLU A 258 -31.60 39.37 4.72
CA GLU A 258 -31.19 38.28 5.62
C GLU A 258 -31.03 36.95 4.88
N ILE A 259 -31.99 36.59 4.01
CA ILE A 259 -31.89 35.38 3.17
C ILE A 259 -30.65 35.44 2.27
N ILE A 260 -30.38 36.60 1.66
CA ILE A 260 -29.17 36.81 0.84
C ILE A 260 -27.92 36.67 1.70
N LYS A 261 -27.89 37.23 2.91
CA LYS A 261 -26.76 37.12 3.84
C LYS A 261 -26.51 35.65 4.24
N GLU A 262 -27.54 34.92 4.65
CA GLU A 262 -27.42 33.50 4.98
C GLU A 262 -26.95 32.66 3.77
N LYS A 263 -27.47 32.94 2.57
CA LYS A 263 -27.04 32.26 1.34
C LYS A 263 -25.58 32.56 1.05
N LYS A 264 -25.14 33.82 1.14
CA LYS A 264 -23.75 34.24 0.99
C LYS A 264 -22.84 33.55 2.00
N GLU A 265 -23.24 33.46 3.28
CA GLU A 265 -22.48 32.76 4.32
C GLU A 265 -22.40 31.25 4.04
N LYS A 266 -23.50 30.63 3.62
CA LYS A 266 -23.56 29.21 3.22
C LYS A 266 -22.73 28.93 1.96
N GLU A 267 -22.65 29.85 1.01
CA GLU A 267 -21.84 29.75 -0.21
C GLU A 267 -20.36 29.98 0.08
N LYS A 268 -20.03 31.03 0.82
CA LYS A 268 -18.68 31.27 1.35
C LYS A 268 -18.17 30.04 2.10
N SER A 269 -19.01 29.45 2.95
CA SER A 269 -18.70 28.21 3.66
C SER A 269 -18.40 27.02 2.73
N ILE A 270 -18.98 26.91 1.53
CA ILE A 270 -18.73 25.78 0.62
C ILE A 270 -17.50 25.98 -0.28
N THR A 271 -17.14 27.23 -0.57
CA THR A 271 -16.01 27.56 -1.44
C THR A 271 -14.71 27.79 -0.68
N GLU A 272 -14.77 28.10 0.61
CA GLU A 272 -13.58 28.31 1.44
C GLU A 272 -12.82 27.02 1.77
N GLY A 273 -11.50 27.04 1.61
CA GLY A 273 -10.62 25.92 2.00
C GLY A 273 -10.89 24.60 1.27
N ILE A 274 -10.20 23.56 1.75
CA ILE A 274 -10.28 22.20 1.19
C ILE A 274 -11.47 21.45 1.79
N LYS A 275 -12.23 20.77 0.93
CA LYS A 275 -13.39 19.96 1.29
C LYS A 275 -13.10 18.47 1.13
N VAL A 276 -13.95 17.66 1.76
CA VAL A 276 -14.00 16.21 1.60
C VAL A 276 -15.41 15.77 1.23
N LEU A 277 -15.50 14.80 0.33
CA LEU A 277 -16.76 14.12 0.04
C LEU A 277 -17.06 13.10 1.15
N SER A 278 -18.16 13.29 1.86
CA SER A 278 -18.63 12.40 2.94
C SER A 278 -19.97 11.76 2.55
N LYS A 279 -19.94 10.75 1.68
CA LYS A 279 -21.08 9.92 1.27
C LYS A 279 -20.92 8.51 1.84
N TYR A 280 -21.04 8.41 3.16
CA TYR A 280 -20.97 7.12 3.85
C TYR A 280 -22.35 6.47 3.97
N ILE A 281 -22.50 5.29 3.37
CA ILE A 281 -23.69 4.44 3.55
C ILE A 281 -23.21 3.08 4.07
N PRO A 282 -23.36 2.76 5.37
CA PRO A 282 -22.95 1.47 5.92
C PRO A 282 -23.62 0.30 5.19
N LEU A 283 -22.87 -0.78 4.94
CA LEU A 283 -23.38 -2.04 4.34
C LEU A 283 -24.08 -1.85 2.98
N ASP A 284 -23.71 -0.82 2.21
CA ASP A 284 -24.23 -0.59 0.87
C ASP A 284 -23.80 -1.70 -0.11
N ASN A 285 -24.70 -2.64 -0.33
CA ASN A 285 -24.54 -3.77 -1.26
C ASN A 285 -25.16 -3.48 -2.63
N SER A 286 -25.53 -2.22 -2.92
CA SER A 286 -26.10 -1.88 -4.23
C SER A 286 -25.13 -2.24 -5.35
N GLU A 287 -25.60 -3.05 -6.30
CA GLU A 287 -24.87 -3.35 -7.52
C GLU A 287 -24.85 -2.10 -8.39
N SER A 288 -23.81 -1.26 -8.24
CA SER A 288 -23.49 -0.30 -9.29
C SER A 288 -22.49 -0.96 -10.24
N GLU A 289 -22.96 -1.48 -11.38
CA GLU A 289 -22.07 -2.15 -12.33
C GLU A 289 -21.13 -1.20 -13.08
N LYS A 290 -21.45 0.11 -13.11
CA LYS A 290 -20.70 1.10 -13.88
C LYS A 290 -19.46 1.57 -13.13
N VAL A 291 -18.33 0.95 -13.48
CA VAL A 291 -16.98 1.41 -13.13
C VAL A 291 -16.60 2.55 -14.08
N ASP A 292 -16.02 3.62 -13.55
CA ASP A 292 -15.51 4.71 -14.38
C ASP A 292 -14.11 4.39 -14.97
N SER A 293 -13.59 5.29 -15.81
CA SER A 293 -12.27 5.11 -16.42
C SER A 293 -11.08 5.15 -15.43
N LYS A 294 -11.30 5.57 -14.17
CA LYS A 294 -10.29 5.55 -13.10
C LYS A 294 -10.39 4.31 -12.20
N GLY A 295 -11.36 3.43 -12.46
CA GLY A 295 -11.56 2.18 -11.73
C GLY A 295 -12.49 2.29 -10.52
N ASN A 296 -13.23 3.40 -10.38
CA ASN A 296 -14.10 3.67 -9.25
C ASN A 296 -15.57 3.33 -9.55
N TYR A 297 -16.23 2.67 -8.60
CA TYR A 297 -17.65 2.30 -8.67
C TYR A 297 -18.54 3.44 -8.22
N ALA A 298 -19.76 3.53 -8.73
CA ALA A 298 -20.74 4.53 -8.30
C ALA A 298 -21.27 4.30 -6.87
N ASN A 299 -21.25 3.04 -6.40
CA ASN A 299 -21.53 2.66 -5.02
C ASN A 299 -20.66 3.46 -4.04
N GLN A 300 -21.30 4.17 -3.10
CA GLN A 300 -20.64 5.07 -2.15
C GLN A 300 -19.77 6.18 -2.78
N SER A 301 -20.08 6.56 -4.03
CA SER A 301 -19.46 7.65 -4.77
C SER A 301 -20.51 8.66 -5.22
N VAL A 302 -20.08 9.86 -5.61
CA VAL A 302 -20.91 10.81 -6.36
C VAL A 302 -20.48 10.79 -7.82
N THR A 303 -21.44 10.57 -8.73
CA THR A 303 -21.19 10.73 -10.16
C THR A 303 -21.02 12.21 -10.48
N VAL A 304 -19.84 12.56 -10.98
CA VAL A 304 -19.44 13.91 -11.38
C VAL A 304 -19.10 13.91 -12.87
N TYR A 305 -19.27 15.05 -13.53
CA TYR A 305 -19.11 15.15 -14.99
C TYR A 305 -17.91 16.02 -15.36
N THR A 306 -17.46 15.91 -16.60
CA THR A 306 -16.39 16.77 -17.15
C THR A 306 -16.93 18.05 -17.78
N SER A 307 -18.24 18.08 -18.05
CA SER A 307 -19.00 19.24 -18.52
C SER A 307 -20.49 19.06 -18.25
N GLU A 308 -21.27 20.12 -18.40
CA GLU A 308 -22.74 20.06 -18.28
C GLU A 308 -23.41 19.18 -19.33
N ALA A 309 -22.75 18.94 -20.47
CA ALA A 309 -23.24 18.03 -21.51
C ALA A 309 -23.20 16.55 -21.07
N ARG A 310 -22.58 16.23 -19.91
CA ARG A 310 -22.52 14.89 -19.30
C ARG A 310 -21.94 13.77 -20.17
N LYS A 311 -21.20 14.10 -21.23
CA LYS A 311 -20.62 13.11 -22.17
C LYS A 311 -19.63 12.15 -21.49
N LYS A 312 -18.88 12.65 -20.51
CA LYS A 312 -17.89 11.88 -19.74
C LYS A 312 -18.08 12.16 -18.26
N HIS A 313 -18.04 11.10 -17.46
CA HIS A 313 -18.26 11.13 -16.02
C HIS A 313 -17.19 10.32 -15.27
N TYR A 314 -17.09 10.63 -13.98
CA TYR A 314 -16.31 9.90 -12.99
C TYR A 314 -17.17 9.61 -11.76
N ASN A 315 -16.78 8.59 -11.00
CA ASN A 315 -17.37 8.27 -9.71
C ASN A 315 -16.40 8.71 -8.63
N LEU A 316 -16.63 9.92 -8.08
CA LEU A 316 -15.83 10.50 -7.01
C LEU A 316 -16.14 9.78 -5.68
N PRO A 317 -15.23 8.98 -5.09
CA PRO A 317 -15.59 8.18 -3.93
C PRO A 317 -15.63 8.98 -2.64
N ASP A 318 -16.40 8.50 -1.66
CA ASP A 318 -16.32 8.99 -0.27
C ASP A 318 -14.87 9.05 0.24
N GLY A 319 -14.53 10.07 1.02
CA GLY A 319 -13.18 10.36 1.51
C GLY A 319 -12.33 11.17 0.53
N SER A 320 -12.76 11.38 -0.71
CA SER A 320 -12.02 12.18 -1.69
C SER A 320 -11.95 13.65 -1.29
N LEU A 321 -10.77 14.25 -1.42
CA LEU A 321 -10.58 15.68 -1.27
C LEU A 321 -11.02 16.43 -2.54
N LEU A 322 -11.57 17.62 -2.34
CA LEU A 322 -11.98 18.52 -3.42
C LEU A 322 -11.92 19.99 -3.00
N LYS A 323 -11.82 20.88 -3.98
CA LYS A 323 -12.03 22.32 -3.83
C LYS A 323 -13.15 22.75 -4.75
N VAL A 324 -14.08 23.55 -4.26
CA VAL A 324 -15.06 24.23 -5.13
C VAL A 324 -14.41 25.50 -5.67
N ILE A 325 -14.32 25.60 -7.00
CA ILE A 325 -13.65 26.70 -7.71
C ILE A 325 -14.63 27.59 -8.49
N GLY A 326 -15.92 27.27 -8.44
CA GLY A 326 -16.97 28.03 -9.11
C GLY A 326 -18.26 27.24 -9.17
N GLU A 327 -19.24 27.76 -9.91
CA GLU A 327 -20.53 27.12 -10.06
C GLU A 327 -21.27 27.56 -11.32
N THR A 328 -22.33 26.81 -11.61
CA THR A 328 -23.36 27.12 -12.60
C THR A 328 -24.74 26.95 -11.95
N ALA A 329 -25.83 27.12 -12.71
CA ALA A 329 -27.17 26.91 -12.19
C ALA A 329 -27.37 25.52 -11.55
N LYS A 330 -26.79 24.46 -12.14
CA LYS A 330 -27.02 23.06 -11.72
C LYS A 330 -25.82 22.41 -11.02
N TYR A 331 -24.63 23.00 -11.12
CA TYR A 331 -23.38 22.35 -10.71
C TYR A 331 -22.48 23.25 -9.86
N TYR A 332 -21.77 22.64 -8.92
CA TYR A 332 -20.51 23.17 -8.44
C TYR A 332 -19.39 22.72 -9.40
N ILE A 333 -18.52 23.64 -9.78
CA ILE A 333 -17.29 23.33 -10.50
C ILE A 333 -16.21 23.06 -9.44
N ILE A 334 -15.64 21.86 -9.46
CA ILE A 334 -14.68 21.40 -8.46
C ILE A 334 -13.38 20.94 -9.11
N THR A 335 -12.30 20.98 -8.34
CA THR A 335 -11.04 20.28 -8.62
C THR A 335 -10.77 19.26 -7.52
N SER A 336 -9.98 18.23 -7.83
CA SER A 336 -9.60 17.18 -6.87
C SER A 336 -8.17 16.74 -7.17
N PRO A 337 -7.32 16.46 -6.16
CA PRO A 337 -5.90 16.16 -6.39
C PRO A 337 -5.68 14.86 -7.20
N TYR A 338 -6.65 13.95 -7.21
CA TYR A 338 -6.55 12.71 -7.98
C TYR A 338 -6.97 12.88 -9.46
N TYR A 339 -7.86 13.82 -9.76
CA TYR A 339 -8.40 14.04 -11.11
C TYR A 339 -7.73 15.26 -11.76
N GLU A 340 -7.24 15.10 -13.00
CA GLU A 340 -6.43 16.12 -13.69
C GLU A 340 -7.26 17.23 -14.36
N GLU A 341 -8.59 17.10 -14.37
CA GLU A 341 -9.50 18.05 -14.99
C GLU A 341 -10.54 18.56 -14.00
N LYS A 342 -11.12 19.74 -14.28
CA LYS A 342 -12.25 20.27 -13.50
C LYS A 342 -13.48 19.37 -13.66
N LEU A 343 -14.26 19.25 -12.60
CA LEU A 343 -15.41 18.37 -12.53
C LEU A 343 -16.68 19.15 -12.16
N TYR A 344 -17.82 18.71 -12.66
CA TYR A 344 -19.13 19.28 -12.45
C TYR A 344 -19.87 18.41 -11.45
N TYR A 345 -19.93 18.87 -10.21
CA TYR A 345 -20.57 18.22 -9.07
C TYR A 345 -22.02 18.68 -8.94
N PRO A 346 -23.02 17.78 -8.94
CA PRO A 346 -24.42 18.20 -8.90
C PRO A 346 -24.82 18.93 -7.60
N LYS A 347 -25.40 20.14 -7.69
CA LYS A 347 -25.74 20.97 -6.52
C LYS A 347 -26.72 20.28 -5.55
N TYR A 348 -27.66 19.47 -6.04
CA TYR A 348 -28.60 18.72 -5.19
C TYR A 348 -27.91 17.71 -4.25
N LEU A 349 -26.63 17.37 -4.49
CA LEU A 349 -25.80 16.51 -3.65
C LEU A 349 -24.89 17.29 -2.69
N ARG A 350 -25.07 18.62 -2.57
CA ARG A 350 -24.30 19.54 -1.70
C ARG A 350 -24.05 18.99 -0.29
N ARG A 351 -25.04 18.34 0.31
CA ARG A 351 -24.99 17.85 1.70
C ARG A 351 -23.81 16.92 2.00
N PHE A 352 -23.24 16.28 0.98
CA PHE A 352 -22.09 15.39 1.12
C PHE A 352 -20.74 16.12 1.08
N ILE A 353 -20.68 17.40 0.72
CA ILE A 353 -19.45 18.20 0.79
C ILE A 353 -19.28 18.69 2.23
N LYS A 354 -18.15 18.34 2.86
CA LYS A 354 -17.82 18.69 4.25
C LYS A 354 -16.47 19.38 4.35
N ASN A 355 -16.28 20.19 5.39
CA ASN A 355 -15.02 20.86 5.67
C ASN A 355 -13.99 19.87 6.23
N THR A 356 -12.73 20.05 5.84
CA THR A 356 -11.61 19.22 6.33
C THR A 356 -10.82 19.89 7.46
N ASN A 357 -10.84 21.22 7.53
CA ASN A 357 -9.95 22.05 8.35
C ASN A 357 -8.45 21.78 8.08
N ILE A 358 -8.12 21.40 6.84
CA ILE A 358 -6.74 21.32 6.39
C ILE A 358 -6.27 22.75 6.09
N GLU A 359 -5.30 23.22 6.86
CA GLU A 359 -4.76 24.59 6.83
C GLU A 359 -3.28 24.65 6.43
N ASP A 360 -2.60 23.50 6.38
CA ASP A 360 -1.21 23.37 5.97
C ASP A 360 -1.00 22.05 5.19
N LYS A 361 0.22 21.82 4.70
CA LYS A 361 0.63 20.58 4.03
C LYS A 361 0.31 19.36 4.89
N ILE A 362 -0.11 18.29 4.21
CA ILE A 362 -0.31 17.00 4.85
C ILE A 362 1.05 16.38 5.10
N LYS A 363 1.27 15.89 6.33
CA LYS A 363 2.52 15.23 6.73
C LYS A 363 2.42 13.71 6.76
N LYS A 364 1.21 13.14 6.89
CA LYS A 364 1.01 11.71 7.16
C LYS A 364 0.29 10.97 6.03
N PHE A 365 0.95 9.95 5.48
CA PHE A 365 0.44 9.19 4.34
C PHE A 365 0.56 7.68 4.52
N ILE A 366 -0.43 6.95 4.02
CA ILE A 366 -0.34 5.50 3.80
C ILE A 366 -0.55 5.26 2.31
N TYR A 367 0.52 4.94 1.61
CA TYR A 367 0.49 4.59 0.19
C TYR A 367 0.28 3.09 0.02
N VAL A 368 -0.66 2.68 -0.82
CA VAL A 368 -0.95 1.27 -1.12
C VAL A 368 -0.87 1.04 -2.62
N SER A 369 -0.03 0.08 -3.03
CA SER A 369 0.04 -0.38 -4.42
C SER A 369 -0.85 -1.60 -4.62
N GLU A 370 -1.87 -1.47 -5.47
CA GLU A 370 -2.74 -2.58 -5.82
C GLU A 370 -2.01 -3.62 -6.69
N ARG A 371 -1.22 -3.20 -7.69
CA ARG A 371 -0.43 -4.13 -8.51
C ARG A 371 0.59 -4.91 -7.69
N ASP A 372 1.28 -4.23 -6.76
CA ASP A 372 2.36 -4.84 -5.98
C ASP A 372 1.87 -5.54 -4.70
N GLN A 373 0.62 -5.30 -4.29
CA GLN A 373 0.02 -5.83 -3.05
C GLN A 373 0.86 -5.50 -1.81
N ASN A 374 1.40 -4.29 -1.75
CA ASN A 374 2.15 -3.78 -0.62
C ASN A 374 1.71 -2.35 -0.25
N GLN A 375 2.25 -1.85 0.85
CA GLN A 375 2.04 -0.50 1.33
C GLN A 375 3.31 0.11 1.91
N ILE A 376 3.30 1.42 2.02
CA ILE A 376 4.33 2.25 2.61
C ILE A 376 3.65 3.32 3.48
N THR A 377 4.01 3.42 4.75
CA THR A 377 3.61 4.55 5.61
C THR A 377 4.72 5.60 5.56
N PHE A 378 4.36 6.82 5.15
CA PHE A 378 5.26 7.97 5.08
C PHE A 378 4.88 9.03 6.10
N GLU A 379 5.90 9.69 6.63
CA GLU A 379 5.79 10.94 7.38
C GLU A 379 6.73 11.98 6.78
N LEU A 380 6.27 13.21 6.58
CA LEU A 380 7.14 14.33 6.23
C LEU A 380 7.71 14.94 7.50
N ASP A 381 9.04 15.12 7.54
CA ASP A 381 9.68 15.92 8.58
C ASP A 381 9.56 17.43 8.31
N GLU A 382 10.14 18.23 9.19
CA GLU A 382 10.09 19.71 9.10
C GLU A 382 10.79 20.25 7.85
N ASP A 383 11.80 19.53 7.34
CA ASP A 383 12.56 19.87 6.14
C ASP A 383 11.93 19.30 4.85
N ASN A 384 10.71 18.73 4.93
CA ASN A 384 10.02 18.03 3.84
C ASN A 384 10.76 16.78 3.30
N ASN A 385 11.58 16.12 4.11
CA ASN A 385 12.08 14.79 3.79
C ASN A 385 10.98 13.74 3.96
N TYR A 386 10.97 12.75 3.09
CA TYR A 386 10.06 11.60 3.12
C TYR A 386 10.63 10.54 4.06
N ILE A 387 10.08 10.44 5.27
CA ILE A 387 10.47 9.42 6.25
C ILE A 387 9.58 8.20 6.09
N VAL A 388 10.15 7.09 5.65
CA VAL A 388 9.47 5.79 5.59
C VAL A 388 9.39 5.21 6.99
N LYS A 389 8.18 5.19 7.56
CA LYS A 389 7.88 4.70 8.91
C LYS A 389 7.54 3.22 8.95
N LEU A 390 7.03 2.67 7.85
CA LEU A 390 6.65 1.27 7.72
C LEU A 390 6.59 0.85 6.25
N ILE A 391 7.02 -0.37 5.94
CA ILE A 391 6.71 -1.06 4.69
C ILE A 391 6.07 -2.41 5.02
N SER A 392 5.02 -2.80 4.30
CA SER A 392 4.36 -4.09 4.56
C SER A 392 3.66 -4.63 3.33
N ASP A 393 3.48 -5.94 3.29
CA ASP A 393 2.58 -6.60 2.37
C ASP A 393 1.12 -6.40 2.79
N VAL A 394 0.20 -6.36 1.82
CA VAL A 394 -1.25 -6.21 2.03
C VAL A 394 -2.07 -7.15 1.15
N THR A 395 -3.38 -7.20 1.35
CA THR A 395 -4.31 -7.77 0.36
C THR A 395 -5.46 -6.82 0.10
N THR A 396 -5.55 -6.34 -1.14
CA THR A 396 -6.64 -5.43 -1.57
C THR A 396 -7.88 -6.20 -2.02
N GLY A 397 -8.95 -5.44 -2.26
CA GLY A 397 -10.24 -5.91 -2.72
C GLY A 397 -10.27 -6.26 -4.19
N ARG A 398 -11.12 -7.23 -4.54
CA ARG A 398 -11.36 -7.66 -5.94
C ARG A 398 -12.85 -7.67 -6.24
N LYS A 399 -13.20 -7.51 -7.52
CA LYS A 399 -14.56 -7.75 -7.99
C LYS A 399 -14.98 -9.19 -7.71
N SER A 400 -16.13 -9.37 -7.08
CA SER A 400 -16.81 -10.65 -6.83
C SER A 400 -18.31 -10.40 -6.64
N LYS A 401 -19.12 -11.45 -6.53
CA LYS A 401 -20.58 -11.34 -6.30
C LYS A 401 -20.95 -10.42 -5.13
N TYR A 402 -20.12 -10.38 -4.08
CA TYR A 402 -20.37 -9.63 -2.85
C TYR A 402 -19.26 -8.61 -2.54
N GLY A 403 -18.41 -8.28 -3.52
CA GLY A 403 -17.22 -7.47 -3.27
C GLY A 403 -16.82 -6.61 -4.46
N PHE A 404 -16.37 -5.40 -4.16
CA PHE A 404 -15.90 -4.42 -5.14
C PHE A 404 -14.40 -4.28 -5.04
N LYS A 405 -13.73 -4.11 -6.18
CA LYS A 405 -12.30 -3.74 -6.16
C LYS A 405 -12.08 -2.50 -5.29
N THR A 406 -10.98 -2.47 -4.55
CA THR A 406 -10.62 -1.30 -3.74
C THR A 406 -10.51 -0.06 -4.64
N PRO A 407 -11.19 1.05 -4.32
CA PRO A 407 -11.19 2.23 -5.18
C PRO A 407 -9.80 2.90 -5.19
N ASN A 408 -9.46 3.50 -6.32
CA ASN A 408 -8.23 4.27 -6.50
C ASN A 408 -8.49 5.75 -6.23
N GLY A 409 -7.52 6.42 -5.59
CA GLY A 409 -7.69 7.81 -5.21
C GLY A 409 -6.89 8.21 -3.98
N TYR A 410 -7.07 9.46 -3.56
CA TYR A 410 -6.49 10.01 -2.34
C TYR A 410 -7.62 10.25 -1.34
N PHE A 411 -7.55 9.56 -0.20
CA PHE A 411 -8.66 9.45 0.72
C PHE A 411 -8.30 9.93 2.12
N LEU A 412 -9.10 10.84 2.67
CA LEU A 412 -8.95 11.30 4.04
C LEU A 412 -9.42 10.22 5.03
N VAL A 413 -8.54 9.84 5.96
CA VAL A 413 -8.90 8.97 7.07
C VAL A 413 -9.93 9.68 7.94
N SER A 414 -11.10 9.07 8.06
CA SER A 414 -12.24 9.67 8.76
C SER A 414 -12.32 9.26 10.23
N ILE A 415 -12.09 7.98 10.51
CA ILE A 415 -12.24 7.40 11.84
C ILE A 415 -11.43 6.11 11.94
N VAL A 416 -10.91 5.82 13.14
CA VAL A 416 -10.28 4.55 13.48
C VAL A 416 -11.14 3.83 14.52
N ARG A 417 -11.47 2.57 14.25
CA ARG A 417 -12.28 1.74 15.16
C ARG A 417 -11.42 0.64 15.77
N PRO A 418 -11.72 0.17 16.99
CA PRO A 418 -10.97 -0.93 17.61
C PRO A 418 -11.19 -2.26 16.87
N PHE A 419 -12.36 -2.46 16.26
CA PHE A 419 -12.68 -3.67 15.51
C PHE A 419 -13.55 -3.36 14.28
N MET A 420 -13.34 -4.12 13.22
CA MET A 420 -14.29 -4.27 12.12
C MET A 420 -15.10 -5.55 12.35
N LYS A 421 -16.41 -5.42 12.58
CA LYS A 421 -17.31 -6.56 12.77
C LYS A 421 -17.89 -7.01 11.44
N TYR A 422 -17.89 -8.32 11.20
CA TYR A 422 -18.60 -8.95 10.09
C TYR A 422 -19.89 -9.54 10.61
N VAL A 423 -21.00 -9.13 10.01
CA VAL A 423 -22.34 -9.56 10.37
C VAL A 423 -22.89 -10.54 9.33
N ASP A 424 -23.62 -11.53 9.81
CA ASP A 424 -24.49 -12.33 8.97
C ASP A 424 -25.78 -11.55 8.72
N ASN A 425 -25.98 -11.15 7.47
CA ASN A 425 -27.14 -10.37 7.04
C ASN A 425 -28.26 -11.25 6.49
N GLU A 426 -28.15 -12.59 6.57
CA GLU A 426 -29.27 -13.46 6.24
C GLU A 426 -30.43 -13.19 7.21
N PRO A 427 -31.64 -12.87 6.71
CA PRO A 427 -32.81 -12.71 7.57
C PRO A 427 -33.01 -13.99 8.35
N LYS A 428 -32.94 -13.91 9.69
CA LYS A 428 -33.25 -15.08 10.52
C LYS A 428 -34.72 -15.42 10.28
N LYS A 429 -35.00 -16.71 10.13
CA LYS A 429 -36.36 -17.22 9.91
C LYS A 429 -36.91 -17.82 11.19
N LYS A 430 -38.23 -17.74 11.37
CA LYS A 430 -39.00 -18.48 12.37
C LYS A 430 -40.18 -19.17 11.67
N LEU A 431 -40.77 -20.17 12.29
CA LEU A 431 -42.02 -20.74 11.81
C LEU A 431 -43.18 -19.88 12.33
N ASP A 432 -44.19 -19.64 11.49
CA ASP A 432 -45.49 -19.13 11.95
C ASP A 432 -46.33 -20.25 12.60
N GLU A 433 -47.53 -19.91 13.06
CA GLU A 433 -48.45 -20.84 13.72
C GLU A 433 -48.92 -21.98 12.80
N GLU A 434 -48.82 -21.78 11.48
CA GLU A 434 -49.17 -22.74 10.44
C GLU A 434 -47.97 -23.58 9.97
N GLY A 435 -46.78 -23.34 10.53
CA GLY A 435 -45.56 -24.07 10.21
C GLY A 435 -44.81 -23.57 8.98
N ASN A 436 -45.12 -22.37 8.45
CA ASN A 436 -44.39 -21.77 7.34
C ASN A 436 -43.20 -20.94 7.82
N GLU A 437 -42.11 -20.95 7.05
CA GLU A 437 -40.95 -20.09 7.33
C GLU A 437 -41.24 -18.61 7.03
N ILE A 438 -41.28 -17.79 8.08
CA ILE A 438 -41.39 -16.33 8.00
C ILE A 438 -40.11 -15.64 8.49
N ILE A 439 -39.86 -14.40 8.06
CA ILE A 439 -38.73 -13.61 8.54
C ILE A 439 -38.96 -13.20 9.99
N ASP A 440 -38.04 -13.58 10.85
CA ASP A 440 -37.98 -13.20 12.26
C ASP A 440 -37.45 -11.77 12.40
N LYS A 441 -38.35 -10.79 12.31
CA LYS A 441 -38.03 -9.35 12.41
C LYS A 441 -37.44 -8.95 13.77
N ASP A 442 -37.60 -9.79 14.80
CA ASP A 442 -37.14 -9.54 16.16
C ASP A 442 -35.67 -9.93 16.37
N LYS A 443 -35.11 -10.77 15.50
CA LYS A 443 -33.71 -11.21 15.59
C LYS A 443 -32.78 -10.29 14.82
N LYS A 444 -31.82 -9.72 15.56
CA LYS A 444 -30.77 -8.86 15.00
C LYS A 444 -29.70 -9.67 14.24
N PRO A 445 -29.03 -9.06 13.24
CA PRO A 445 -27.88 -9.64 12.58
C PRO A 445 -26.82 -10.10 13.58
N GLU A 446 -26.33 -11.31 13.39
CA GLU A 446 -25.36 -11.94 14.28
C GLU A 446 -23.93 -11.56 13.86
N ILE A 447 -23.07 -11.24 14.83
CA ILE A 447 -21.64 -11.02 14.54
C ILE A 447 -21.00 -12.39 14.34
N ILE A 448 -20.62 -12.70 13.11
CA ILE A 448 -20.00 -13.98 12.74
C ILE A 448 -18.48 -13.93 12.69
N GLY A 449 -17.90 -12.73 12.69
CA GLY A 449 -16.46 -12.55 12.60
C GLY A 449 -16.04 -11.13 12.90
N GLU A 450 -14.73 -10.94 12.99
CA GLU A 450 -14.13 -9.64 13.19
C GLU A 450 -12.73 -9.54 12.59
N ALA A 451 -12.23 -8.31 12.49
CA ALA A 451 -10.82 -7.99 12.28
C ALA A 451 -10.41 -6.93 13.31
N LYS A 452 -9.20 -7.06 13.85
CA LYS A 452 -8.62 -6.06 14.76
C LYS A 452 -8.32 -4.78 14.00
N ILE A 453 -8.67 -3.64 14.60
CA ILE A 453 -8.41 -2.27 14.16
C ILE A 453 -8.97 -1.99 12.76
N ALA A 454 -9.71 -0.89 12.60
CA ALA A 454 -10.29 -0.53 11.31
C ALA A 454 -10.09 0.96 11.04
N ILE A 455 -9.14 1.29 10.17
CA ILE A 455 -8.85 2.65 9.72
C ILE A 455 -9.70 2.93 8.48
N ARG A 456 -10.72 3.77 8.62
CA ARG A 456 -11.69 4.06 7.56
C ARG A 456 -11.17 5.13 6.62
N PHE A 457 -10.99 4.79 5.35
CA PHE A 457 -10.53 5.74 4.33
C PHE A 457 -11.59 6.09 3.29
N THR A 458 -12.47 5.16 2.89
CA THR A 458 -13.53 5.45 1.91
C THR A 458 -14.72 4.51 2.08
N GLY A 459 -15.94 5.06 2.12
CA GLY A 459 -17.18 4.29 2.13
C GLY A 459 -17.17 3.21 3.22
N GLY A 460 -17.40 1.96 2.82
CA GLY A 460 -17.28 0.77 3.66
C GLY A 460 -15.92 0.06 3.61
N ALA A 461 -14.89 0.68 3.03
CA ALA A 461 -13.54 0.14 2.96
C ALA A 461 -12.66 0.66 4.11
N TYR A 462 -11.92 -0.28 4.71
CA TYR A 462 -11.03 -0.03 5.83
C TYR A 462 -9.66 -0.67 5.56
N LEU A 463 -8.60 -0.08 6.10
CA LEU A 463 -7.40 -0.86 6.43
C LEU A 463 -7.69 -1.57 7.75
N HIS A 464 -7.53 -2.89 7.79
CA HIS A 464 -7.77 -3.67 8.99
C HIS A 464 -6.83 -4.86 9.10
N GLY A 465 -6.73 -5.44 10.31
CA GLY A 465 -5.93 -6.62 10.58
C GLY A 465 -6.48 -7.89 9.92
N LEU A 466 -6.07 -9.05 10.40
CA LEU A 466 -6.47 -10.33 9.83
C LEU A 466 -7.94 -10.65 10.18
N PRO A 467 -8.84 -10.79 9.19
CA PRO A 467 -10.22 -11.19 9.46
C PRO A 467 -10.31 -12.67 9.85
N TYR A 468 -11.22 -12.98 10.77
CA TYR A 468 -11.55 -14.36 11.17
C TYR A 468 -13.04 -14.47 11.55
N LYS A 469 -13.60 -15.68 11.42
CA LYS A 469 -14.91 -15.98 12.01
C LYS A 469 -14.74 -16.31 13.49
N LEU A 470 -15.72 -15.97 14.33
CA LEU A 470 -15.68 -16.25 15.76
C LEU A 470 -15.78 -17.76 16.02
N GLU A 471 -16.67 -18.45 15.32
CA GLU A 471 -16.86 -19.89 15.50
C GLU A 471 -16.33 -20.73 14.31
N PRO A 472 -15.85 -21.97 14.57
CA PRO A 472 -15.54 -22.53 15.89
C PRO A 472 -14.24 -21.96 16.47
N LYS A 473 -14.24 -21.55 17.75
CA LYS A 473 -13.09 -20.88 18.42
C LYS A 473 -11.75 -21.59 18.24
N LYS A 474 -11.74 -22.93 18.36
CA LYS A 474 -10.53 -23.78 18.22
C LYS A 474 -9.79 -23.63 16.88
N THR A 475 -10.41 -23.05 15.86
CA THR A 475 -9.81 -22.89 14.52
C THR A 475 -9.41 -21.46 14.18
N ILE A 476 -9.58 -20.49 15.08
CA ILE A 476 -9.25 -19.08 14.82
C ILE A 476 -7.79 -18.92 14.39
N GLU A 477 -6.83 -19.43 15.16
CA GLU A 477 -5.40 -19.28 14.86
C GLU A 477 -4.99 -19.89 13.53
N ARG A 478 -5.49 -21.09 13.23
CA ARG A 478 -5.26 -21.74 11.93
C ARG A 478 -5.80 -20.89 10.78
N ARG A 479 -7.00 -20.31 10.93
CA ARG A 479 -7.61 -19.45 9.89
C ARG A 479 -6.83 -18.14 9.73
N LYS A 480 -6.44 -17.49 10.83
CA LYS A 480 -5.57 -16.30 10.79
C LYS A 480 -4.25 -16.59 10.08
N LYS A 481 -3.60 -17.71 10.38
CA LYS A 481 -2.37 -18.14 9.70
C LYS A 481 -2.56 -18.29 8.19
N SER A 482 -3.68 -18.90 7.76
CA SER A 482 -4.02 -19.04 6.34
C SER A 482 -4.26 -17.70 5.66
N VAL A 483 -4.90 -16.74 6.34
CA VAL A 483 -5.10 -15.39 5.79
C VAL A 483 -3.79 -14.60 5.76
N LYS A 484 -2.96 -14.69 6.81
CA LYS A 484 -1.63 -14.08 6.91
C LYS A 484 -0.74 -14.51 5.75
N ALA A 485 -0.77 -15.79 5.37
CA ALA A 485 -0.03 -16.33 4.24
C ALA A 485 -0.46 -15.82 2.86
N LEU A 486 -1.59 -15.10 2.76
CA LEU A 486 -2.09 -14.51 1.52
C LEU A 486 -1.74 -13.02 1.38
N LEU A 487 -1.25 -12.37 2.42
CA LEU A 487 -0.77 -10.99 2.34
C LEU A 487 0.39 -10.91 1.35
N GLY A 488 0.40 -9.88 0.50
CA GLY A 488 1.41 -9.70 -0.54
C GLY A 488 1.27 -10.66 -1.72
N THR A 489 0.17 -11.43 -1.81
CA THR A 489 -0.05 -12.37 -2.92
C THR A 489 -0.86 -11.74 -4.05
N TYR A 490 -2.20 -11.82 -4.00
CA TYR A 490 -3.11 -11.26 -4.99
C TYR A 490 -4.30 -10.61 -4.28
N PRO A 491 -5.01 -9.69 -4.95
CA PRO A 491 -6.27 -9.18 -4.43
C PRO A 491 -7.24 -10.33 -4.08
N ARG A 492 -7.73 -10.36 -2.85
CA ARG A 492 -8.64 -11.40 -2.32
C ARG A 492 -9.63 -10.88 -1.29
N SER A 493 -9.54 -9.61 -0.91
CA SER A 493 -10.52 -8.99 -0.05
C SER A 493 -11.81 -8.74 -0.84
N LEU A 494 -12.88 -8.37 -0.14
CA LEU A 494 -14.05 -7.79 -0.79
C LEU A 494 -13.66 -6.39 -1.29
N LYS A 495 -13.73 -5.36 -0.44
CA LYS A 495 -13.36 -3.96 -0.74
C LYS A 495 -12.19 -3.40 0.09
N CYS A 496 -11.97 -3.98 1.27
CA CYS A 496 -11.00 -3.52 2.27
C CYS A 496 -9.54 -3.84 1.94
N ILE A 497 -8.62 -3.36 2.77
CA ILE A 497 -7.20 -3.65 2.67
C ILE A 497 -6.82 -4.43 3.92
N ARG A 498 -6.50 -5.71 3.75
CA ARG A 498 -6.09 -6.59 4.85
C ARG A 498 -4.61 -6.40 5.12
N ASN A 499 -4.26 -6.41 6.39
CA ASN A 499 -2.91 -6.24 6.91
C ASN A 499 -2.60 -7.31 7.95
N PHE A 500 -1.32 -7.38 8.33
CA PHE A 500 -0.93 -8.03 9.58
C PHE A 500 -1.53 -7.28 10.77
N ASP A 501 -1.88 -8.00 11.85
CA ASP A 501 -2.43 -7.38 13.06
C ASP A 501 -1.45 -6.35 13.64
N GLU A 502 -0.15 -6.68 13.65
CA GLU A 502 0.93 -5.83 14.19
C GLU A 502 1.08 -4.51 13.40
N VAL A 503 0.81 -4.56 12.09
CA VAL A 503 0.95 -3.43 11.17
C VAL A 503 -0.15 -2.40 11.37
N VAL A 504 -1.41 -2.83 11.49
CA VAL A 504 -2.52 -1.90 11.74
C VAL A 504 -2.50 -1.36 13.15
N GLU A 505 -1.95 -2.10 14.10
CA GLU A 505 -1.70 -1.62 15.46
C GLU A 505 -0.66 -0.50 15.46
N TYR A 506 0.47 -0.69 14.78
CA TYR A 506 1.45 0.37 14.58
C TYR A 506 0.83 1.61 13.91
N GLN A 507 0.13 1.42 12.78
CA GLN A 507 -0.51 2.54 12.06
C GLN A 507 -1.55 3.25 12.92
N SER A 508 -2.35 2.52 13.72
CA SER A 508 -3.31 3.13 14.63
C SER A 508 -2.60 3.96 15.70
N ASN A 509 -1.53 3.47 16.31
CA ASN A 509 -0.80 4.23 17.33
C ASN A 509 -0.07 5.45 16.75
N TRP A 510 0.39 5.33 15.50
CA TRP A 510 1.00 6.41 14.75
C TRP A 510 0.00 7.53 14.37
N ILE A 511 -1.28 7.17 14.15
CA ILE A 511 -2.37 8.13 13.98
C ILE A 511 -2.72 8.71 15.36
N LYS A 512 -2.28 9.94 15.66
CA LYS A 512 -2.69 10.66 16.87
C LYS A 512 -4.18 11.03 16.80
N TYR A 513 -4.84 11.19 17.95
CA TYR A 513 -6.29 11.34 18.04
C TYR A 513 -6.71 12.50 18.92
N LYS A 514 -7.68 13.29 18.45
CA LYS A 514 -8.25 14.40 19.22
C LYS A 514 -9.45 14.03 20.08
N SER A 515 -10.13 12.94 19.74
CA SER A 515 -11.30 12.49 20.49
C SER A 515 -11.59 11.01 20.26
N GLN A 516 -12.30 10.43 21.22
CA GLN A 516 -12.83 9.08 21.18
C GLN A 516 -14.30 9.11 21.60
N ASP A 517 -15.17 8.42 20.86
CA ASP A 517 -16.56 8.27 21.23
C ASP A 517 -16.79 7.11 22.22
N ARG A 518 -18.03 6.96 22.72
CA ARG A 518 -18.41 5.89 23.66
C ARG A 518 -18.25 4.47 23.11
N TYR A 519 -18.11 4.31 21.79
CA TYR A 519 -17.92 3.03 21.13
C TYR A 519 -16.44 2.72 20.86
N GLY A 520 -15.54 3.59 21.34
CA GLY A 520 -14.10 3.47 21.13
C GLY A 520 -13.64 3.95 19.76
N ASN A 521 -14.51 4.57 18.96
CA ASN A 521 -14.10 5.11 17.67
C ASN A 521 -13.30 6.39 17.88
N LYS A 522 -12.11 6.46 17.31
CA LYS A 522 -11.16 7.57 17.46
C LYS A 522 -11.13 8.42 16.20
N LYS A 523 -11.15 9.75 16.37
CA LYS A 523 -11.02 10.71 15.26
C LYS A 523 -9.59 11.21 15.18
N PRO A 524 -8.92 11.15 13.99
CA PRO A 524 -7.58 11.70 13.83
C PRO A 524 -7.48 13.15 14.28
N GLU A 525 -6.39 13.47 14.96
CA GLU A 525 -6.04 14.84 15.38
C GLU A 525 -5.70 15.70 14.18
N GLU A 526 -4.80 15.19 13.33
CA GLU A 526 -4.35 15.77 12.08
C GLU A 526 -4.84 14.95 10.87
N ALA A 527 -4.74 15.53 9.68
CA ALA A 527 -5.14 14.85 8.46
C ALA A 527 -4.14 13.73 8.09
N VAL A 528 -4.67 12.53 7.88
CA VAL A 528 -3.93 11.36 7.40
C VAL A 528 -4.56 10.90 6.11
N ILE A 529 -3.75 10.73 5.07
CA ILE A 529 -4.25 10.41 3.72
C ILE A 529 -3.83 9.00 3.33
N VAL A 530 -4.80 8.22 2.86
CA VAL A 530 -4.57 6.92 2.22
C VAL A 530 -4.56 7.12 0.71
N ILE A 531 -3.43 6.82 0.08
CA ILE A 531 -3.26 6.89 -1.38
C ILE A 531 -3.35 5.47 -1.92
N ILE A 532 -4.36 5.19 -2.74
CA ILE A 532 -4.50 3.90 -3.43
C ILE A 532 -4.12 4.09 -4.88
N ALA A 533 -3.03 3.44 -5.27
CA ALA A 533 -2.47 3.50 -6.61
C ALA A 533 -2.54 2.13 -7.30
N LYS A 534 -2.70 2.17 -8.62
CA LYS A 534 -2.79 0.97 -9.45
C LYS A 534 -1.41 0.38 -9.72
#